data_AF-A0A2T2VC33-F1
#
_entry.id   AF-A0A2T2VC33-F1
#
_cell.length_a   1.000
_cell.length_b   1.000
_cell.length_c   1.000
_cell.angle_alpha   90.00
_cell.angle_beta   90.00
_cell.angle_gamma   90.00
#
_symmetry.space_group_name_H-M   'P 1'
#
loop_
_entity.id
_entity.type
_entity.pdbx_description
1 polymer ?
#
loop_
_entity_poly.entity_id
_entity_poly.type
_entity_poly.pdbx_seq_one_letter_code
_entity_poly.pdbx_strand_id
1 'polypeptide(L)'
;MPSLSAHSATDSLRTAHRRLWLAAAVGTGAAVGLLPLVYLLPVPAWQRAALGGLALLYLACKGYRLHRARQTVRRLRLESCFIGHSFSGRQLRRCLRRRGHLWTHSYTVRALRRLMARPLPNLLVTPEKRQRVHAEYRRALEGLCPSRLCAGLPLGLLLAGGVFTGAAATGGVGGSSWLLRAGLACALVLVGAEGTRALCCYRAQDAFTRLTDALAGWTLARSVHKLLHGRTPDSYRHTPLYRAPAWFAGPPAPARGPAAPGEASASSSERRAA
;
A
#
# COMPACT_ATOMS: atom_id res chain seq x y z
N MET A 1 -7.48 13.25 -10.37
CA MET A 1 -8.57 12.26 -10.20
C MET A 1 -8.06 11.14 -9.30
N PRO A 2 -8.69 10.93 -8.13
CA PRO A 2 -8.39 9.79 -7.26
C PRO A 2 -8.76 8.49 -7.98
N SER A 3 -7.92 7.45 -7.84
CA SER A 3 -8.25 6.13 -8.37
C SER A 3 -9.15 5.39 -7.38
N LEU A 4 -10.46 5.36 -7.67
CA LEU A 4 -11.47 4.62 -6.88
C LEU A 4 -11.04 3.16 -6.60
N SER A 5 -10.44 2.50 -7.59
CA SER A 5 -9.93 1.13 -7.47
C SER A 5 -8.74 0.99 -6.52
N ALA A 6 -7.80 1.95 -6.49
CA ALA A 6 -6.69 1.90 -5.54
C ALA A 6 -7.15 2.27 -4.12
N HIS A 7 -8.17 3.13 -4.00
CA HIS A 7 -8.75 3.50 -2.71
C HIS A 7 -9.48 2.30 -2.07
N SER A 8 -10.34 1.61 -2.83
CA SER A 8 -11.00 0.40 -2.35
C SER A 8 -9.99 -0.74 -2.06
N ALA A 9 -8.91 -0.83 -2.83
CA ALA A 9 -7.82 -1.76 -2.56
C ALA A 9 -7.06 -1.41 -1.26
N THR A 10 -6.84 -0.12 -0.96
CA THR A 10 -6.26 0.27 0.34
C THR A 10 -7.16 -0.08 1.52
N ASP A 11 -8.47 0.10 1.40
CA ASP A 11 -9.42 -0.19 2.47
C ASP A 11 -9.57 -1.69 2.71
N SER A 12 -9.61 -2.49 1.66
CA SER A 12 -9.58 -3.96 1.77
C SER A 12 -8.27 -4.45 2.40
N LEU A 13 -7.12 -3.85 2.06
CA LEU A 13 -5.84 -4.18 2.68
C LEU A 13 -5.80 -3.78 4.17
N ARG A 14 -6.41 -2.65 4.53
CA ARG A 14 -6.51 -2.15 5.91
C ARG A 14 -7.42 -3.04 6.76
N THR A 15 -8.57 -3.44 6.23
CA THR A 15 -9.49 -4.37 6.92
C THR A 15 -8.85 -5.74 7.10
N ALA A 16 -8.12 -6.25 6.10
CA ALA A 16 -7.38 -7.50 6.22
C ALA A 16 -6.29 -7.43 7.31
N HIS A 17 -5.52 -6.33 7.38
CA HIS A 17 -4.51 -6.14 8.44
C HIS A 17 -5.12 -5.99 9.84
N ARG A 18 -6.30 -5.37 9.96
CA ARG A 18 -7.05 -5.35 11.23
C ARG A 18 -7.46 -6.75 11.67
N ARG A 19 -7.96 -7.58 10.74
CA ARG A 19 -8.29 -8.99 11.01
C ARG A 19 -7.06 -9.81 11.40
N LEU A 20 -5.92 -9.58 10.73
CA LEU A 20 -4.64 -10.20 11.10
C LEU A 20 -4.18 -9.80 12.50
N TRP A 21 -4.40 -8.54 12.89
CA TRP A 21 -4.10 -8.07 14.25
C TRP A 21 -4.98 -8.75 15.29
N LEU A 22 -6.30 -8.85 15.04
CA LEU A 22 -7.23 -9.56 15.91
C LEU A 22 -6.89 -11.05 16.04
N ALA A 23 -6.64 -11.75 14.93
CA ALA A 23 -6.25 -13.16 14.94
C ALA A 23 -4.91 -13.37 15.67
N ALA A 24 -3.98 -12.42 15.58
CA ALA A 24 -2.74 -12.46 16.35
C ALA A 24 -3.00 -12.25 17.86
N ALA A 25 -3.89 -11.32 18.23
CA ALA A 25 -4.26 -11.06 19.62
C ALA A 25 -4.97 -12.26 20.28
N VAL A 26 -5.90 -12.89 19.56
CA VAL A 26 -6.58 -14.13 20.01
C VAL A 26 -5.57 -15.26 20.19
N GLY A 27 -4.67 -15.46 19.21
CA GLY A 27 -3.62 -16.47 19.32
C GLY A 27 -2.64 -16.21 20.48
N THR A 28 -2.30 -14.95 20.78
CA THR A 28 -1.49 -14.63 21.97
C THR A 28 -2.23 -14.93 23.27
N GLY A 29 -3.53 -14.59 23.36
CA GLY A 29 -4.33 -14.90 24.53
C GLY A 29 -4.41 -16.40 24.80
N ALA A 30 -4.66 -17.19 23.75
CA ALA A 30 -4.69 -18.65 23.83
C ALA A 30 -3.32 -19.23 24.27
N ALA A 31 -2.21 -18.73 23.72
CA ALA A 31 -0.88 -19.20 24.11
C ALA A 31 -0.51 -18.84 25.57
N VAL A 32 -0.90 -17.65 26.05
CA VAL A 32 -0.70 -17.27 27.45
C VAL A 32 -1.52 -18.16 28.39
N GLY A 33 -2.76 -18.52 28.00
CA GLY A 33 -3.58 -19.47 28.76
C GLY A 33 -3.03 -20.91 28.75
N LEU A 34 -2.40 -21.34 27.66
CA LEU A 34 -1.77 -22.66 27.54
C LEU A 34 -0.48 -22.79 28.36
N LEU A 35 0.30 -21.72 28.49
CA LEU A 35 1.60 -21.74 29.13
C LEU A 35 1.60 -22.30 30.57
N PRO A 36 0.70 -21.89 31.49
CA PRO A 36 0.62 -22.50 32.83
C PRO A 36 0.10 -23.95 32.77
N LEU A 37 -0.76 -24.28 31.80
CA LEU A 37 -1.30 -25.63 31.64
C LEU A 37 -0.23 -26.63 31.19
N VAL A 38 0.73 -26.20 30.34
CA VAL A 38 1.88 -27.02 29.91
C VAL A 38 2.69 -27.55 31.09
N TYR A 39 2.82 -26.79 32.18
CA TYR A 39 3.57 -27.22 33.36
C TYR A 39 2.80 -28.22 34.24
N LEU A 40 1.48 -28.31 34.06
CA LEU A 40 0.59 -29.24 34.76
C LEU A 40 0.38 -30.55 33.99
N LEU A 41 0.87 -30.65 32.75
CA LEU A 41 0.81 -31.87 31.97
C LEU A 41 1.72 -32.95 32.59
N PRO A 42 1.25 -34.20 32.78
CA PRO A 42 2.03 -35.30 33.33
C PRO A 42 2.94 -35.90 32.26
N VAL A 43 3.91 -35.10 31.85
CA VAL A 43 4.77 -35.31 30.71
C VAL A 43 6.22 -35.12 31.21
N PRO A 44 7.21 -35.87 30.70
CA PRO A 44 8.58 -35.78 31.21
C PRO A 44 9.13 -34.35 31.18
N ALA A 45 10.00 -34.03 32.14
CA ALA A 45 10.49 -32.65 32.36
C ALA A 45 11.12 -32.02 31.10
N TRP A 46 11.80 -32.82 30.27
CA TRP A 46 12.40 -32.37 29.01
C TRP A 46 11.35 -31.93 27.98
N GLN A 47 10.20 -32.61 27.90
CA GLN A 47 9.09 -32.23 27.00
C GLN A 47 8.37 -30.98 27.50
N ARG A 48 8.21 -30.83 28.83
CA ARG A 48 7.67 -29.59 29.43
C ARG A 48 8.57 -28.39 29.13
N ALA A 49 9.89 -28.55 29.27
CA ALA A 49 10.86 -27.50 28.91
C ALA A 49 10.80 -27.15 27.41
N ALA A 50 10.69 -28.16 26.53
CA ALA A 50 10.56 -27.94 25.09
C ALA A 50 9.27 -27.19 24.72
N LEU A 51 8.12 -27.59 25.27
CA LEU A 51 6.83 -26.91 25.06
C LEU A 51 6.85 -25.48 25.61
N GLY A 52 7.46 -25.26 26.78
CA GLY A 52 7.67 -23.93 27.33
C GLY A 52 8.53 -23.03 26.43
N GLY A 53 9.64 -23.56 25.91
CA GLY A 53 10.50 -22.86 24.95
C GLY A 53 9.77 -22.53 23.64
N LEU A 54 9.00 -23.48 23.10
CA LEU A 54 8.16 -23.27 21.91
C LEU A 54 7.08 -22.20 22.15
N ALA A 55 6.47 -22.18 23.34
CA ALA A 55 5.44 -21.21 23.69
C ALA A 55 6.03 -19.79 23.78
N LEU A 56 7.21 -19.64 24.38
CA LEU A 56 7.94 -18.36 24.42
C LEU A 56 8.33 -17.90 23.01
N LEU A 57 8.87 -18.79 22.17
CA LEU A 57 9.20 -18.48 20.78
C LEU A 57 7.97 -18.06 19.98
N TYR A 58 6.84 -18.75 20.17
CA TYR A 58 5.56 -18.42 19.56
C TYR A 58 5.05 -17.04 19.98
N LEU A 59 5.11 -16.72 21.27
CA LEU A 59 4.77 -15.41 21.82
C LEU A 59 5.67 -14.30 21.26
N ALA A 60 6.99 -14.51 21.21
CA ALA A 60 7.94 -13.56 20.63
C ALA A 60 7.62 -13.30 19.14
N CYS A 61 7.37 -14.36 18.37
CA CYS A 61 6.97 -14.26 16.97
C CYS A 61 5.66 -13.46 16.81
N LYS A 62 4.65 -13.74 17.64
CA LYS A 62 3.36 -13.03 17.60
C LYS A 62 3.48 -11.58 18.04
N GLY A 63 4.30 -11.27 19.05
CA GLY A 63 4.58 -9.92 19.51
C GLY A 63 5.18 -9.05 18.39
N TYR A 64 6.21 -9.56 17.71
CA TYR A 64 6.78 -8.89 16.53
C TYR A 64 5.72 -8.67 15.43
N ARG A 65 4.88 -9.68 15.17
CA ARG A 65 3.81 -9.60 14.16
C ARG A 65 2.72 -8.58 14.53
N LEU A 66 2.32 -8.50 15.80
CA LEU A 66 1.35 -7.52 16.31
C LEU A 66 1.88 -6.10 16.15
N HIS A 67 3.13 -5.88 16.53
CA HIS A 67 3.80 -4.60 16.38
C HIS A 67 3.86 -4.19 14.90
N ARG A 68 4.31 -5.10 14.02
CA ARG A 68 4.36 -4.86 12.57
C ARG A 68 2.98 -4.56 11.98
N ALA A 69 1.94 -5.32 12.36
CA ALA A 69 0.58 -5.09 11.89
C ALA A 69 0.02 -3.73 12.32
N ARG A 70 0.30 -3.28 13.56
CA ARG A 70 -0.08 -1.94 14.02
C ARG A 70 0.60 -0.85 13.20
N GLN A 71 1.90 -1.00 12.96
CA GLN A 71 2.65 -0.06 12.13
C GLN A 71 2.12 -0.01 10.69
N THR A 72 1.83 -1.16 10.07
CA THR A 72 1.30 -1.19 8.70
C THR A 72 -0.08 -0.56 8.63
N VAL A 73 -0.99 -0.79 9.59
CA VAL A 73 -2.30 -0.12 9.62
C VAL A 73 -2.16 1.40 9.70
N ARG A 74 -1.24 1.92 10.53
CA ARG A 74 -0.98 3.37 10.61
C ARG A 74 -0.46 3.90 9.27
N ARG A 75 0.45 3.18 8.61
CA ARG A 75 0.97 3.55 7.28
C ARG A 75 -0.11 3.49 6.20
N LEU A 76 -0.99 2.48 6.21
CA LEU A 76 -2.11 2.37 5.27
C LEU A 76 -3.10 3.52 5.39
N ARG A 77 -3.28 4.11 6.59
CA ARG A 77 -4.08 5.33 6.73
C ARG A 77 -3.47 6.50 5.94
N LEU A 78 -2.15 6.67 6.03
CA LEU A 78 -1.45 7.71 5.26
C LEU A 78 -1.58 7.46 3.76
N GLU A 79 -1.43 6.22 3.30
CA GLU A 79 -1.62 5.87 1.88
C GLU A 79 -3.06 6.10 1.42
N SER A 80 -4.07 5.71 2.22
CA SER A 80 -5.47 5.94 1.87
C SER A 80 -5.80 7.42 1.78
N CYS A 81 -5.24 8.24 2.69
CA CYS A 81 -5.40 9.69 2.64
C CYS A 81 -4.72 10.29 1.41
N PHE A 82 -3.53 9.82 1.04
CA PHE A 82 -2.85 10.27 -0.18
C PHE A 82 -3.63 9.91 -1.44
N ILE A 83 -4.06 8.65 -1.57
CA ILE A 83 -4.78 8.15 -2.76
C ILE A 83 -6.16 8.82 -2.89
N GLY A 84 -6.83 9.05 -1.76
CA GLY A 84 -8.12 9.76 -1.73
C GLY A 84 -8.01 11.26 -1.97
N HIS A 85 -6.82 11.85 -1.87
CA HIS A 85 -6.66 13.29 -2.03
C HIS A 85 -6.71 13.71 -3.51
N SER A 86 -7.53 14.71 -3.81
CA SER A 86 -7.68 15.28 -5.14
C SER A 86 -6.52 16.21 -5.49
N PHE A 87 -5.38 15.65 -5.91
CA PHE A 87 -4.27 16.49 -6.36
C PHE A 87 -4.56 17.16 -7.71
N SER A 88 -4.38 18.48 -7.76
CA SER A 88 -4.12 19.15 -9.04
C SER A 88 -2.76 18.73 -9.57
N GLY A 89 -2.61 18.79 -10.90
CA GLY A 89 -1.37 18.38 -11.55
C GLY A 89 -0.12 19.13 -11.07
N ARG A 90 -0.25 20.41 -10.75
CA ARG A 90 0.85 21.22 -10.21
C ARG A 90 1.18 20.84 -8.77
N GLN A 91 0.18 20.57 -7.93
CA GLN A 91 0.39 20.16 -6.53
C GLN A 91 1.11 18.81 -6.45
N LEU A 92 0.72 17.83 -7.26
CA LEU A 92 1.38 16.52 -7.28
C LEU A 92 2.85 16.64 -7.71
N ARG A 93 3.16 17.43 -8.76
CA ARG A 93 4.55 17.69 -9.18
C ARG A 93 5.36 18.37 -8.07
N ARG A 94 4.81 19.38 -7.40
CA ARG A 94 5.47 20.06 -6.27
C ARG A 94 5.74 19.08 -5.12
N CYS A 95 4.76 18.22 -4.79
CA CYS A 95 4.89 17.17 -3.78
C CYS A 95 6.00 16.16 -4.13
N LEU A 96 6.11 15.76 -5.41
CA LEU A 96 7.14 14.84 -5.85
C LEU A 96 8.54 15.47 -5.83
N ARG A 97 8.67 16.77 -6.15
CA ARG A 97 9.96 17.48 -6.16
C ARG A 97 10.45 17.92 -4.77
N ARG A 98 9.57 18.31 -3.84
CA ARG A 98 9.98 18.81 -2.50
C ARG A 98 10.25 17.67 -1.52
N ARG A 99 11.50 17.56 -1.03
CA ARG A 99 11.93 16.56 -0.05
C ARG A 99 11.34 16.72 1.36
N GLY A 100 10.72 17.86 1.69
CA GLY A 100 10.08 18.15 3.00
C GLY A 100 8.55 18.23 2.97
N HIS A 101 7.89 17.64 1.97
CA HIS A 101 6.42 17.66 1.89
C HIS A 101 5.78 16.70 2.90
N LEU A 102 4.55 16.98 3.35
CA LEU A 102 3.76 16.13 4.27
C LEU A 102 3.65 14.64 3.85
N TRP A 103 3.85 14.35 2.56
CA TRP A 103 3.69 13.02 1.97
C TRP A 103 5.03 12.30 1.71
N THR A 104 6.14 12.81 2.23
CA THR A 104 7.48 12.22 2.05
C THR A 104 7.59 10.80 2.58
N HIS A 105 6.82 10.48 3.62
CA HIS A 105 6.77 9.16 4.22
C HIS A 105 5.84 8.19 3.51
N SER A 106 5.07 8.63 2.49
CA SER A 106 4.22 7.71 1.74
C SER A 106 5.05 6.89 0.75
N TYR A 107 4.81 5.58 0.75
CA TYR A 107 5.43 4.64 -0.15
C TYR A 107 4.99 4.87 -1.59
N THR A 108 3.74 5.28 -1.80
CA THR A 108 3.24 5.66 -3.13
C THR A 108 4.01 6.84 -3.71
N VAL A 109 4.29 7.88 -2.93
CA VAL A 109 5.11 9.03 -3.34
C VAL A 109 6.56 8.62 -3.58
N ARG A 110 7.10 7.74 -2.73
CA ARG A 110 8.47 7.20 -2.91
C ARG A 110 8.60 6.42 -4.21
N ALA A 111 7.60 5.59 -4.55
CA ALA A 111 7.53 4.87 -5.81
C ALA A 111 7.45 5.83 -7.01
N LEU A 112 6.55 6.82 -6.94
CA LEU A 112 6.40 7.85 -7.98
C LEU A 112 7.69 8.64 -8.20
N ARG A 113 8.41 9.02 -7.13
CA ARG A 113 9.71 9.69 -7.23
C ARG A 113 10.75 8.83 -7.93
N ARG A 114 10.78 7.52 -7.65
CA ARG A 114 11.68 6.57 -8.33
C ARG A 114 11.33 6.44 -9.82
N LEU A 115 10.05 6.36 -10.14
CA LEU A 115 9.56 6.32 -11.53
C LEU A 115 9.85 7.64 -12.28
N MET A 116 9.79 8.79 -11.60
CA MET A 116 10.19 10.07 -12.19
C MET A 116 11.70 10.15 -12.43
N ALA A 117 12.52 9.62 -11.52
CA ALA A 117 13.97 9.63 -11.66
C ALA A 117 14.48 8.68 -12.75
N ARG A 118 13.72 7.63 -13.08
CA ARG A 118 14.04 6.63 -14.10
C ARG A 118 12.91 6.56 -15.14
N PRO A 119 12.87 7.51 -16.10
CA PRO A 119 11.82 7.52 -17.11
C PRO A 119 11.84 6.23 -17.93
N LEU A 120 10.66 5.69 -18.20
CA LEU A 120 10.50 4.49 -19.01
C LEU A 120 10.83 4.81 -20.48
N PRO A 121 11.63 4.00 -21.19
CA PRO A 121 11.91 4.24 -22.59
C PRO A 121 10.62 4.26 -23.41
N ASN A 122 10.50 5.26 -24.30
CA ASN A 122 9.30 5.45 -25.13
C ASN A 122 9.02 4.25 -26.03
N LEU A 123 10.05 3.50 -26.40
CA LEU A 123 10.01 2.33 -27.29
C LEU A 123 9.40 1.07 -26.66
N LEU A 124 9.22 1.01 -25.33
CA LEU A 124 8.65 -0.18 -24.71
C LEU A 124 7.17 -0.35 -25.06
N VAL A 125 6.78 -1.60 -25.32
CA VAL A 125 5.39 -1.99 -25.53
C VAL A 125 4.59 -1.70 -24.24
N THR A 126 3.31 -1.32 -24.37
CA THR A 126 2.42 -1.01 -23.25
C THR A 126 2.36 -2.06 -22.13
N PRO A 127 2.36 -3.39 -22.38
CA PRO A 127 2.43 -4.40 -21.32
C PRO A 127 3.77 -4.39 -20.55
N GLU A 128 4.89 -4.20 -21.24
CA GLU A 128 6.22 -4.18 -20.59
C GLU A 128 6.38 -2.94 -19.71
N LYS A 129 5.88 -1.79 -20.15
CA LYS A 129 5.82 -0.57 -19.34
C LYS A 129 5.02 -0.82 -18.06
N ARG A 130 3.88 -1.49 -18.15
CA ARG A 130 3.05 -1.86 -17.00
C ARG A 130 3.77 -2.79 -16.05
N GLN A 131 4.46 -3.82 -16.54
CA GLN A 131 5.21 -4.74 -15.70
C GLN A 131 6.34 -4.05 -14.94
N ARG A 132 7.09 -3.15 -15.57
CA ARG A 132 8.18 -2.38 -14.91
C ARG A 132 7.64 -1.45 -13.83
N VAL A 133 6.57 -0.72 -14.12
CA VAL A 133 5.90 0.14 -13.14
C VAL A 133 5.35 -0.68 -11.97
N HIS A 134 4.70 -1.80 -12.27
CA HIS A 134 4.18 -2.72 -11.28
C HIS A 134 5.30 -3.27 -10.37
N ALA A 135 6.45 -3.64 -10.93
CA ALA A 135 7.61 -4.11 -10.17
C ALA A 135 8.16 -3.02 -9.22
N GLU A 136 8.25 -1.76 -9.68
CA GLU A 136 8.68 -0.64 -8.83
C GLU A 136 7.70 -0.36 -7.69
N TYR A 137 6.39 -0.41 -7.96
CA TYR A 137 5.38 -0.30 -6.91
C TYR A 137 5.47 -1.45 -5.90
N ARG A 138 5.64 -2.69 -6.38
CA ARG A 138 5.79 -3.85 -5.52
C ARG A 138 7.01 -3.74 -4.60
N ARG A 139 8.15 -3.27 -5.12
CA ARG A 139 9.37 -3.01 -4.34
C ARG A 139 9.19 -1.88 -3.33
N ALA A 140 8.57 -0.77 -3.74
CA ALA A 140 8.36 0.37 -2.88
C ALA A 140 7.37 0.07 -1.74
N LEU A 141 6.34 -0.73 -2.01
CA LEU A 141 5.28 -1.09 -1.08
C LEU A 141 5.54 -2.41 -0.34
N GLU A 142 6.72 -3.02 -0.49
CA GLU A 142 7.06 -4.30 0.13
C GLU A 142 6.87 -4.30 1.65
N GLY A 143 7.11 -3.15 2.30
CA GLY A 143 6.88 -2.98 3.74
C GLY A 143 5.42 -3.15 4.18
N LEU A 144 4.46 -3.00 3.26
CA LEU A 144 3.02 -3.22 3.49
C LEU A 144 2.57 -4.65 3.15
N CYS A 145 3.43 -5.44 2.50
CA CYS A 145 3.12 -6.81 2.14
C CYS A 145 3.14 -7.69 3.40
N PRO A 146 2.11 -8.54 3.62
CA PRO A 146 2.13 -9.49 4.73
C PRO A 146 3.31 -10.46 4.57
N SER A 147 4.06 -10.68 5.65
CA SER A 147 5.23 -11.56 5.64
C SER A 147 4.84 -12.98 5.26
N ARG A 148 5.54 -13.57 4.28
CA ARG A 148 5.41 -14.98 3.87
C ARG A 148 5.91 -15.98 4.92
N LEU A 149 6.63 -15.51 5.93
CA LEU A 149 7.16 -16.36 7.00
C LEU A 149 6.00 -16.99 7.77
N CYS A 150 5.70 -18.24 7.44
CA CYS A 150 4.61 -19.02 8.03
C CYS A 150 5.03 -19.77 9.31
N ALA A 151 6.22 -19.51 9.87
CA ALA A 151 6.75 -20.23 11.04
C ALA A 151 5.80 -20.27 12.27
N GLY A 152 4.87 -19.32 12.39
CA GLY A 152 3.85 -19.36 13.45
C GLY A 152 2.85 -20.52 13.36
N LEU A 153 2.57 -21.02 12.15
CA LEU A 153 1.62 -22.11 11.92
C LEU A 153 2.18 -23.48 12.38
N PRO A 154 3.40 -23.91 11.98
CA PRO A 154 3.97 -25.15 12.51
C PRO A 154 4.26 -25.05 14.02
N LEU A 155 4.69 -23.88 14.52
CA LEU A 155 4.86 -23.69 15.97
C LEU A 155 3.55 -23.82 16.73
N GLY A 156 2.47 -23.22 16.23
CA GLY A 156 1.14 -23.32 16.83
C GLY A 156 0.58 -24.74 16.79
N LEU A 157 0.80 -25.47 15.69
CA LEU A 157 0.40 -26.88 15.56
C LEU A 157 1.20 -27.79 16.48
N LEU A 158 2.51 -27.58 16.63
CA LEU A 158 3.34 -28.35 17.56
C LEU A 158 2.92 -28.12 19.02
N LEU A 159 2.61 -26.87 19.38
CA LEU A 159 2.09 -26.54 20.72
C LEU A 159 0.73 -27.17 20.97
N ALA A 160 -0.21 -27.06 20.03
CA ALA A 160 -1.52 -27.69 20.15
C ALA A 160 -1.41 -29.23 20.21
N GLY A 161 -0.61 -29.82 19.32
CA GLY A 161 -0.37 -31.26 19.25
C GLY A 161 0.26 -31.83 20.52
N GLY A 162 1.20 -31.10 21.14
CA GLY A 162 1.78 -31.47 22.44
C GLY A 162 0.74 -31.50 23.57
N VAL A 163 -0.22 -30.58 23.54
CA VAL A 163 -1.33 -30.54 24.52
C VAL A 163 -2.33 -31.67 24.27
N PHE A 164 -2.67 -31.97 23.01
CA PHE A 164 -3.56 -33.09 22.67
C PHE A 164 -2.95 -34.46 23.03
N THR A 165 -1.68 -34.67 22.73
CA THR A 165 -0.97 -35.92 23.04
C THR A 165 -0.77 -36.10 24.54
N GLY A 166 -0.38 -35.04 25.24
CA GLY A 166 -0.27 -35.04 26.69
C GLY A 166 -1.62 -35.28 27.39
N ALA A 167 -2.71 -34.70 26.89
CA ALA A 167 -4.04 -34.95 27.44
C ALA A 167 -4.56 -36.37 27.14
N ALA A 168 -4.30 -36.92 25.96
CA ALA A 168 -4.69 -38.28 25.60
C ALA A 168 -3.99 -39.34 26.47
N ALA A 169 -2.73 -39.10 26.84
CA ALA A 169 -1.98 -39.98 27.75
C ALA A 169 -2.55 -40.02 29.19
N THR A 170 -3.41 -39.05 29.56
CA THR A 170 -4.02 -38.95 30.90
C THR A 170 -5.36 -39.64 31.06
N GLY A 171 -5.79 -40.43 30.08
CA GLY A 171 -7.13 -41.04 29.95
C GLY A 171 -7.65 -41.94 31.08
N GLY A 172 -7.11 -41.88 32.31
CA GLY A 172 -7.64 -42.63 33.45
C GLY A 172 -7.17 -42.20 34.84
N VAL A 173 -6.37 -41.13 35.01
CA VAL A 173 -5.78 -40.82 36.32
C VAL A 173 -6.27 -39.45 36.80
N GLY A 174 -7.33 -39.44 37.61
CA GLY A 174 -7.68 -38.54 38.73
C GLY A 174 -7.37 -37.04 38.73
N GLY A 175 -6.88 -36.45 37.63
CA GLY A 175 -6.53 -35.05 37.51
C GLY A 175 -7.76 -34.20 37.20
N SER A 176 -7.79 -32.98 37.74
CA SER A 176 -8.89 -32.02 37.59
C SER A 176 -9.32 -31.84 36.13
N SER A 177 -10.42 -32.49 35.76
CA SER A 177 -10.95 -32.60 34.40
C SER A 177 -11.21 -31.24 33.71
N TRP A 178 -11.45 -30.20 34.50
CA TRP A 178 -11.67 -28.84 34.00
C TRP A 178 -10.41 -28.19 33.43
N LEU A 179 -9.21 -28.46 33.97
CA LEU A 179 -7.94 -27.92 33.48
C LEU A 179 -7.57 -28.53 32.12
N LEU A 180 -7.80 -29.83 31.95
CA LEU A 180 -7.60 -30.53 30.67
C LEU A 180 -8.57 -30.02 29.61
N ARG A 181 -9.85 -29.82 29.96
CA ARG A 181 -10.86 -29.22 29.06
C ARG A 181 -10.49 -27.79 28.67
N ALA A 182 -9.98 -26.99 29.60
CA ALA A 182 -9.50 -25.64 29.32
C ALA A 182 -8.28 -25.66 28.37
N GLY A 183 -7.34 -26.57 28.57
CA GLY A 183 -6.18 -26.75 27.69
C GLY A 183 -6.57 -27.16 26.27
N LEU A 184 -7.49 -28.12 26.13
CA LEU A 184 -8.03 -28.54 24.83
C LEU A 184 -8.78 -27.40 24.14
N ALA A 185 -9.60 -26.64 24.88
CA ALA A 185 -10.30 -25.47 24.35
C ALA A 185 -9.32 -24.41 23.85
N CYS A 186 -8.26 -24.10 24.62
CA CYS A 186 -7.23 -23.16 24.19
C CYS A 186 -6.44 -23.66 22.98
N ALA A 187 -6.15 -24.96 22.88
CA ALA A 187 -5.51 -25.57 21.72
C ALA A 187 -6.37 -25.45 20.46
N LEU A 188 -7.68 -25.72 20.55
CA LEU A 188 -8.63 -25.53 19.45
C LEU A 188 -8.73 -24.07 19.00
N VAL A 189 -8.79 -23.13 19.96
CA VAL A 189 -8.79 -21.68 19.68
C VAL A 189 -7.50 -21.28 18.95
N LEU A 190 -6.35 -21.83 19.34
CA LEU A 190 -5.07 -21.55 18.72
C LEU A 190 -5.02 -22.06 17.27
N VAL A 191 -5.52 -23.28 17.01
CA VAL A 191 -5.65 -23.84 15.65
C VAL A 191 -6.58 -22.99 14.78
N GLY A 192 -7.76 -22.60 15.32
CA GLY A 192 -8.70 -21.72 14.64
C GLY A 192 -8.11 -20.33 14.35
N ALA A 193 -7.34 -19.78 15.29
CA ALA A 193 -6.66 -18.50 15.12
C ALA A 193 -5.56 -18.56 14.04
N GLU A 194 -4.84 -19.67 13.91
CA GLU A 194 -3.86 -19.85 12.81
C GLU A 194 -4.55 -20.08 11.45
N GLY A 195 -5.65 -20.85 11.40
CA GLY A 195 -6.43 -21.05 10.18
C GLY A 195 -7.02 -19.74 9.64
N THR A 196 -7.67 -18.96 10.51
CA THR A 196 -8.19 -17.63 10.14
C THR A 196 -7.08 -16.67 9.74
N ARG A 197 -5.91 -16.75 10.39
CA ARG A 197 -4.73 -15.95 10.02
C ARG A 197 -4.24 -16.30 8.61
N ALA A 198 -4.14 -17.57 8.25
CA ALA A 198 -3.71 -17.99 6.92
C ALA A 198 -4.64 -17.43 5.82
N LEU A 199 -5.95 -17.55 6.03
CA LEU A 199 -6.97 -16.96 5.15
C LEU A 199 -6.84 -15.44 5.04
N CYS A 200 -6.62 -14.74 6.16
CA CYS A 200 -6.44 -13.29 6.15
C CYS A 200 -5.13 -12.87 5.47
N CYS A 201 -4.06 -13.66 5.58
CA CYS A 201 -2.81 -13.42 4.84
C CYS A 201 -3.04 -13.56 3.33
N TYR A 202 -3.77 -14.59 2.89
CA TYR A 202 -4.12 -14.77 1.49
C TYR A 202 -4.93 -13.58 0.95
N ARG A 203 -5.99 -13.19 1.67
CA ARG A 203 -6.80 -12.01 1.30
C ARG A 203 -6.00 -10.71 1.29
N ALA A 204 -5.07 -10.54 2.23
CA ALA A 204 -4.19 -9.37 2.26
C ALA A 204 -3.21 -9.36 1.07
N GLN A 205 -2.70 -10.52 0.64
CA GLN A 205 -1.85 -10.62 -0.54
C GLN A 205 -2.61 -10.28 -1.82
N ASP A 206 -3.83 -10.79 -1.98
CA ASP A 206 -4.68 -10.49 -3.12
C ASP A 206 -5.10 -9.00 -3.15
N ALA A 207 -5.47 -8.42 -2.00
CA ALA A 207 -5.72 -6.98 -1.90
C ALA A 207 -4.48 -6.15 -2.25
N PHE A 208 -3.28 -6.62 -1.87
CA PHE A 208 -2.02 -5.97 -2.21
C PHE A 208 -1.72 -6.01 -3.71
N THR A 209 -1.92 -7.16 -4.38
CA THR A 209 -1.74 -7.26 -5.83
C THR A 209 -2.72 -6.37 -6.58
N ARG A 210 -3.99 -6.34 -6.16
CA ARG A 210 -5.00 -5.43 -6.73
C ARG A 210 -4.61 -3.96 -6.55
N LEU A 211 -4.03 -3.61 -5.41
CA LEU A 211 -3.54 -2.26 -5.15
C LEU A 211 -2.36 -1.89 -6.07
N THR A 212 -1.38 -2.77 -6.22
CA THR A 212 -0.22 -2.51 -7.10
C THR A 212 -0.64 -2.41 -8.56
N ASP A 213 -1.60 -3.24 -8.99
CA ASP A 213 -2.18 -3.16 -10.34
C ASP A 213 -2.98 -1.88 -10.56
N ALA A 214 -3.80 -1.48 -9.60
CA ALA A 214 -4.57 -0.23 -9.68
C ALA A 214 -3.65 1.00 -9.75
N LEU A 215 -2.56 1.01 -8.96
CA LEU A 215 -1.56 2.08 -9.00
C LEU A 215 -0.76 2.10 -10.30
N ALA A 216 -0.40 0.93 -10.84
CA ALA A 216 0.26 0.83 -12.14
C ALA A 216 -0.65 1.31 -13.28
N GLY A 217 -1.94 0.95 -13.25
CA GLY A 217 -2.93 1.46 -14.21
C GLY A 217 -3.14 2.97 -14.09
N TRP A 218 -3.25 3.48 -12.86
CA TRP A 218 -3.42 4.91 -12.59
C TRP A 218 -2.22 5.74 -13.04
N THR A 219 -0.98 5.25 -12.84
CA THR A 219 0.23 5.97 -13.28
C THR A 219 0.42 5.99 -14.79
N LEU A 220 0.02 4.91 -15.46
CA LEU A 220 0.05 4.83 -16.92
C LEU A 220 -1.12 5.54 -17.60
N ALA A 221 -2.15 5.93 -16.85
CA ALA A 221 -3.21 6.76 -17.38
C ALA A 221 -2.60 8.03 -18.00
N ARG A 222 -3.00 8.32 -19.25
CA ARG A 222 -2.36 9.33 -20.12
C ARG A 222 -2.21 10.70 -19.45
N SER A 223 -3.13 11.05 -18.55
CA SER A 223 -3.11 12.29 -17.77
C SER A 223 -2.01 12.31 -16.71
N VAL A 224 -1.84 11.23 -15.93
CA VAL A 224 -0.82 11.11 -14.88
C VAL A 224 0.56 10.92 -15.50
N HIS A 225 0.68 10.16 -16.58
CA HIS A 225 1.94 10.00 -17.30
C HIS A 225 2.44 11.34 -17.88
N LYS A 226 1.57 12.09 -18.58
CA LYS A 226 1.86 13.47 -19.00
C LYS A 226 2.19 14.36 -17.81
N LEU A 227 1.59 14.12 -16.65
CA LEU A 227 1.93 14.87 -15.45
C LEU A 227 3.31 14.53 -14.91
N LEU A 228 3.72 13.27 -14.90
CA LEU A 228 5.00 12.85 -14.36
C LEU A 228 6.16 13.20 -15.30
N HIS A 229 5.93 13.16 -16.61
CA HIS A 229 6.99 13.26 -17.63
C HIS A 229 6.83 14.43 -18.59
N GLY A 230 5.64 15.04 -18.67
CA GLY A 230 5.44 16.21 -19.50
C GLY A 230 6.33 17.36 -19.04
N ARG A 231 6.85 18.14 -19.98
CA ARG A 231 7.58 19.37 -19.66
C ARG A 231 6.73 20.25 -18.75
N THR A 232 7.36 20.97 -17.81
CA THR A 232 6.69 22.11 -17.21
C THR A 232 6.26 23.02 -18.37
N PRO A 233 5.04 23.55 -18.38
CA PRO A 233 4.72 24.68 -19.25
C PRO A 233 5.43 25.89 -18.66
N ASP A 234 6.75 25.83 -18.58
CA ASP A 234 7.54 27.02 -18.78
C ASP A 234 7.32 27.25 -20.26
N SER A 235 6.51 28.27 -20.55
CA SER A 235 6.45 28.82 -21.90
C SER A 235 7.89 28.96 -22.32
N TYR A 236 8.29 28.18 -23.30
CA TYR A 236 9.52 28.47 -24.00
C TYR A 236 9.29 29.83 -24.66
N ARG A 237 9.59 30.91 -23.93
CA ARG A 237 9.79 32.22 -24.49
C ARG A 237 11.12 32.10 -25.19
N HIS A 238 11.06 31.87 -26.50
CA HIS A 238 12.14 32.30 -27.36
C HIS A 238 12.35 33.79 -27.02
N THR A 239 13.39 34.06 -26.24
CA THR A 239 13.94 35.40 -26.16
C THR A 239 14.94 35.39 -27.30
N PRO A 240 14.59 35.90 -28.50
CA PRO A 240 15.55 35.92 -29.59
C PRO A 240 16.78 36.70 -29.10
N LEU A 241 17.91 36.00 -28.92
CA LEU A 241 19.19 36.62 -28.56
C LEU A 241 19.72 37.50 -29.69
N TYR A 242 19.09 37.43 -30.86
CA TYR A 242 19.27 38.38 -31.94
C TYR A 242 18.07 39.33 -31.97
N ARG A 243 18.25 40.52 -31.39
CA ARG A 243 17.44 41.68 -31.80
C ARG A 243 17.95 42.03 -33.18
N ALA A 244 17.15 41.78 -34.23
CA ALA A 244 17.51 42.22 -35.56
C ALA A 244 17.81 43.73 -35.49
N PRO A 245 18.94 44.19 -36.04
CA PRO A 245 19.25 45.62 -36.12
C PRO A 245 18.09 46.38 -36.77
N ALA A 246 17.88 47.64 -36.38
CA ALA A 246 16.72 48.45 -36.80
C ALA A 246 16.54 48.57 -38.33
N TRP A 247 17.57 48.29 -39.12
CA TRP A 247 17.54 48.32 -40.58
C TRP A 247 16.96 47.03 -41.22
N PHE A 248 16.76 45.95 -40.46
CA PHE A 248 16.03 44.74 -40.90
C PHE A 248 14.54 44.78 -40.53
N ALA A 249 14.13 45.69 -39.64
CA ALA A 249 12.72 45.95 -39.41
C ALA A 249 12.22 46.80 -40.57
N GLY A 250 11.44 46.19 -41.48
CA GLY A 250 10.70 46.94 -42.49
C GLY A 250 9.88 48.06 -41.83
N PRO A 251 9.47 49.10 -42.61
CA PRO A 251 8.79 50.26 -42.07
C PRO A 251 7.63 49.82 -41.15
N PRO A 252 7.52 50.40 -39.95
CA PRO A 252 6.49 49.98 -39.00
C PRO A 252 5.13 50.13 -39.68
N ALA A 253 4.40 49.01 -39.78
CA ALA A 253 3.01 49.05 -40.21
C ALA A 253 2.27 50.10 -39.36
N PRO A 254 1.44 50.96 -39.97
CA PRO A 254 0.81 52.07 -39.27
C PRO A 254 0.09 51.53 -38.03
N ALA A 255 0.44 52.09 -36.87
CA ALA A 255 -0.11 51.72 -35.60
C ALA A 255 -1.64 51.77 -35.68
N ARG A 256 -2.30 50.62 -35.56
CA ARG A 256 -3.73 50.59 -35.25
C ARG A 256 -3.87 51.31 -33.91
N GLY A 257 -4.37 52.54 -33.98
CA GLY A 257 -4.67 53.36 -32.81
C GLY A 257 -5.62 52.63 -31.86
N PRO A 258 -5.64 53.03 -30.58
CA PRO A 258 -6.48 52.42 -29.58
C PRO A 258 -7.95 52.57 -29.99
N ALA A 259 -8.69 51.46 -29.96
CA ALA A 259 -10.13 51.47 -30.16
C ALA A 259 -10.78 52.32 -29.05
N ALA A 260 -11.30 53.49 -29.42
CA ALA A 260 -12.24 54.23 -28.59
C ALA A 260 -13.68 53.77 -28.91
N PRO A 261 -14.58 53.74 -27.92
CA PRO A 261 -15.91 53.13 -28.01
C PRO A 261 -16.94 54.15 -28.52
N GLY A 262 -17.92 53.69 -29.31
CA GLY A 262 -19.19 54.41 -29.51
C GLY A 262 -19.70 54.46 -30.95
N GLU A 263 -20.94 53.98 -31.10
CA GLU A 263 -21.97 54.39 -32.07
C GLU A 263 -21.90 53.91 -33.53
N ALA A 264 -22.69 52.85 -33.76
CA ALA A 264 -23.81 52.78 -34.71
C ALA A 264 -23.73 53.56 -36.04
N SER A 265 -23.76 52.82 -37.15
CA SER A 265 -24.60 53.01 -38.36
C SER A 265 -24.18 51.94 -39.36
N ALA A 266 -24.97 50.88 -39.61
CA ALA A 266 -26.14 50.84 -40.49
C ALA A 266 -25.83 51.06 -41.98
N SER A 267 -26.40 50.15 -42.78
CA SER A 267 -26.66 50.19 -44.24
C SER A 267 -25.47 49.86 -45.17
N SER A 268 -25.58 48.75 -45.91
CA SER A 268 -26.06 48.67 -47.31
C SER A 268 -24.91 48.89 -48.28
N SER A 269 -24.72 48.22 -49.42
CA SER A 269 -25.56 47.40 -50.27
C SER A 269 -24.64 46.86 -51.38
N GLU A 270 -25.02 45.71 -51.94
CA GLU A 270 -25.02 45.44 -53.39
C GLU A 270 -23.72 45.30 -54.22
N ARG A 271 -23.74 44.19 -54.99
CA ARG A 271 -23.27 44.00 -56.39
C ARG A 271 -21.74 43.91 -56.58
N ARG A 272 -21.19 43.15 -57.52
CA ARG A 272 -21.64 42.15 -58.51
C ARG A 272 -20.35 41.54 -59.08
N ALA A 273 -20.44 40.31 -59.57
CA ALA A 273 -19.77 39.74 -60.74
C ALA A 273 -18.24 39.89 -60.91
N ALA A 274 -17.55 38.74 -60.87
CA ALA A 274 -16.84 38.17 -62.02
C ALA A 274 -16.77 36.65 -61.84
#